data_AF-A0A3A0CST9-F1
#
_entry.id   AF-A0A3A0CST9-F1
#
_cell.length_a   1.000
_cell.length_b   1.000
_cell.length_c   1.000
_cell.angle_alpha   90.00
_cell.angle_beta   90.00
_cell.angle_gamma   90.00
#
_symmetry.space_group_name_H-M   'P 1'
#
loop_
_entity.id
_entity.type
_entity.pdbx_description
1 polymer ?
#
loop_
_entity_poly.entity_id
_entity_poly.type
_entity_poly.pdbx_seq_one_letter_code
_entity_poly.pdbx_strand_id
1 'polypeptide(L)' 'MNCDGALTLDDIPHFVQALVDPDGYDAMHEECDRFRGDLNGDHAVDGLDVRAFTAAFSG' A
#
# COMPACT_ATOMS: atom_id res chain seq x y z
N MET A 1 -2.13 -0.02 3.30
CA MET A 1 -2.67 1.23 3.86
C MET A 1 -3.74 0.84 4.85
N ASN A 2 -3.56 1.14 6.12
CA ASN A 2 -4.43 0.63 7.19
C ASN A 2 -5.82 1.31 7.26
N CYS A 3 -6.20 2.08 6.23
CA CYS A 3 -7.45 2.81 6.13
C CYS A 3 -7.68 3.91 7.16
N ASP A 4 -6.65 4.33 7.90
CA ASP A 4 -6.80 5.35 8.96
C ASP A 4 -6.78 6.80 8.43
N GLY A 5 -6.50 6.99 7.14
CA GLY A 5 -6.45 8.29 6.48
C GLY A 5 -5.16 9.06 6.69
N ALA A 6 -4.16 8.46 7.33
CA ALA A 6 -2.81 8.97 7.46
C ALA A 6 -1.82 8.11 6.65
N LEU A 7 -0.65 8.66 6.36
CA LEU A 7 0.49 7.90 5.88
C LEU A 7 1.52 7.83 7.00
N THR A 8 1.63 6.65 7.61
CA THR A 8 2.50 6.42 8.77
C THR A 8 3.26 5.10 8.62
N LEU A 9 4.15 4.80 9.56
CA LEU A 9 4.86 3.52 9.56
C LEU A 9 3.92 2.32 9.76
N ASP A 10 2.72 2.54 10.30
CA ASP A 10 1.70 1.49 10.45
C ASP A 10 1.13 1.03 9.10
N ASP A 11 1.34 1.78 8.02
CA ASP A 11 0.97 1.35 6.67
C ASP A 11 1.92 0.32 6.07
N ILE A 12 3.15 0.23 6.56
CA ILE A 12 4.21 -0.61 5.96
C ILE A 12 3.79 -2.09 5.91
N PRO A 13 3.34 -2.73 7.01
CA PRO A 13 2.96 -4.15 6.97
C PRO A 13 1.82 -4.41 5.98
N HIS A 14 0.88 -3.47 5.86
CA HIS A 14 -0.27 -3.58 4.98
C HIS A 14 0.09 -3.31 3.52
N PHE A 15 1.03 -2.40 3.24
CA PHE A 15 1.58 -2.26 1.90
C PHE A 15 2.30 -3.55 1.47
N VAL A 16 3.14 -4.13 2.33
CA VAL A 16 3.79 -5.42 2.05
C VAL A 16 2.74 -6.52 1.83
N GLN A 17 1.69 -6.57 2.64
CA GLN A 17 0.59 -7.51 2.47
C GLN A 17 -0.08 -7.37 1.10
N ALA A 18 -0.39 -6.14 0.66
CA ALA A 18 -0.97 -5.90 -0.67
C ALA A 18 -0.09 -6.42 -1.82
N LEU A 19 1.23 -6.47 -1.63
CA LEU A 19 2.17 -7.00 -2.63
C LEU A 19 2.26 -8.52 -2.66
N VAL A 20 2.18 -9.18 -1.50
CA VAL A 20 2.44 -10.63 -1.38
C VAL A 20 1.16 -11.47 -1.26
N ASP A 21 0.08 -10.86 -0.76
CA ASP A 21 -1.23 -11.47 -0.55
C ASP A 21 -2.34 -10.42 -0.76
N PRO A 22 -2.63 -10.05 -2.03
CA PRO A 22 -3.65 -9.05 -2.35
C PRO A 22 -5.05 -9.44 -1.85
N ASP A 23 -5.39 -10.74 -1.92
CA ASP A 23 -6.69 -11.23 -1.47
C ASP A 23 -6.81 -11.14 0.06
N GLY A 24 -5.74 -11.45 0.80
CA GLY A 24 -5.68 -11.27 2.24
C GLY A 24 -5.71 -9.80 2.67
N TYR A 25 -5.10 -8.90 1.88
CA TYR A 25 -5.25 -7.47 2.09
C TYR A 25 -6.71 -7.03 1.95
N ASP A 26 -7.37 -7.40 0.84
CA ASP A 26 -8.75 -7.01 0.55
C ASP A 26 -9.73 -7.56 1.60
N ALA A 27 -9.49 -8.77 2.12
CA ALA A 27 -10.29 -9.35 3.19
C ALA A 27 -10.12 -8.65 4.56
N MET A 28 -8.95 -8.05 4.82
CA MET A 28 -8.68 -7.31 6.06
C MET A 28 -9.10 -5.84 5.98
N HIS A 29 -9.14 -5.28 4.78
CA HIS A 29 -9.35 -3.86 4.50
C HIS A 29 -10.46 -3.65 3.47
N GLU A 30 -11.63 -4.27 3.69
CA GLU A 30 -12.77 -4.28 2.73
C GLU A 30 -13.25 -2.88 2.31
N GLU A 31 -13.06 -1.87 3.18
CA GLU A 31 -13.43 -0.47 2.91
C GLU A 31 -12.34 0.32 2.18
N CYS A 32 -11.17 -0.27 1.96
CA CYS A 32 -10.06 0.35 1.26
C CYS A 32 -9.85 -0.20 -0.13
N ASP A 33 -9.53 0.72 -1.03
CA ASP A 33 -8.97 0.39 -2.31
C ASP A 33 -7.47 0.11 -2.20
N ARG A 34 -7.06 -1.15 -2.44
CA ARG A 34 -5.65 -1.53 -2.50
C ARG A 34 -4.87 -0.77 -3.58
N PHE A 35 -5.53 -0.28 -4.64
CA PHE A 35 -4.88 0.51 -5.71
C PHE A 35 -4.39 1.88 -5.25
N ARG A 36 -4.72 2.32 -4.03
CA ARG A 36 -4.02 3.45 -3.40
C ARG A 36 -2.53 3.17 -3.17
N GLY A 37 -2.10 1.90 -3.27
CA GLY A 37 -0.71 1.48 -3.24
C GLY A 37 0.03 1.62 -4.57
N ASP A 38 -0.66 1.98 -5.65
CA ASP A 38 -0.04 2.37 -6.93
C ASP A 38 0.52 3.79 -6.76
N LEU A 39 1.82 3.86 -6.49
CA LEU A 39 2.55 5.08 -6.18
C LEU A 39 3.49 5.48 -7.32
N ASN A 40 3.68 4.61 -8.30
CA ASN A 40 4.43 4.91 -9.51
C ASN A 40 3.52 5.35 -10.69
N GLY A 41 2.20 5.14 -10.60
CA GLY A 41 1.18 5.52 -11.56
C GLY A 41 1.03 4.57 -12.76
N ASP A 42 1.42 3.31 -12.65
CA ASP A 42 1.38 2.33 -13.74
C ASP A 42 0.13 1.43 -13.74
N HIS A 43 -0.81 1.68 -12.83
CA HIS A 43 -2.04 0.93 -12.61
C HIS A 43 -1.84 -0.50 -12.10
N ALA A 44 -0.67 -0.80 -11.55
CA ALA A 44 -0.39 -2.01 -10.78
C ALA A 44 -0.01 -1.65 -9.34
N VAL A 45 -0.19 -2.62 -8.44
CA VAL A 45 0.35 -2.56 -7.08
C VAL A 45 1.36 -3.68 -6.99
N ASP A 46 2.62 -3.36 -7.20
CA ASP A 46 3.70 -4.34 -7.29
C ASP A 46 5.05 -3.83 -6.74
N GLY A 47 6.12 -4.59 -7.00
CA GLY A 47 7.45 -4.26 -6.49
C GLY A 47 7.98 -2.90 -6.98
N LEU A 48 7.43 -2.33 -8.06
CA LEU A 48 7.82 -1.04 -8.59
C LEU A 48 7.35 0.13 -7.73
N ASP A 49 6.34 -0.06 -6.87
CA ASP A 49 5.81 0.97 -5.97
C ASP A 49 6.68 1.20 -4.72
N VAL A 50 7.51 0.23 -4.35
CA VAL A 50 8.31 0.23 -3.10
C VAL A 50 9.19 1.49 -2.98
N ARG A 51 9.81 1.91 -4.09
CA ARG A 51 10.65 3.11 -4.10
C ARG A 51 9.83 4.37 -3.81
N ALA A 52 8.65 4.49 -4.41
CA ALA A 52 7.78 5.64 -4.21
C ALA A 52 7.19 5.66 -2.78
N PHE A 53 6.80 4.49 -2.27
CA PHE A 53 6.33 4.34 -0.88
C PHE A 53 7.37 4.77 0.14
N THR A 54 8.61 4.27 0.02
CA THR A 54 9.70 4.63 0.94
C THR A 54 10.11 6.09 0.85
N ALA A 55 10.07 6.69 -0.35
CA ALA A 55 10.33 8.11 -0.54
C ALA A 55 9.34 9.01 0.21
N ALA A 56 8.08 8.57 0.39
CA ALA A 56 7.07 9.35 1.09
C ALA A 56 7.34 9.55 2.60
N PHE A 57 8.22 8.73 3.19
CA PHE A 57 8.64 8.87 4.60
C PHE A 57 9.91 9.71 4.80
N SER A 58 10.61 10.08 3.73
CA SER A 58 11.94 10.72 3.78
C SER A 58 11.91 12.23 3.56
N GLY A 59 10.86 12.89 4.06
CA GLY A 59 10.74 14.35 4.09
C GLY A 59 11.77 15.04 4.98
#